data_AF-A0A1Q7S1R8-F1
#
_entry.id   AF-A0A1Q7S1R8-F1
#
_cell.length_a   1.000
_cell.length_b   1.000
_cell.length_c   1.000
_cell.angle_alpha   90.00
_cell.angle_beta   90.00
_cell.angle_gamma   90.00
#
_symmetry.space_group_name_H-M   'P 1'
#
loop_
_entity.id
_entity.type
_entity.pdbx_description
1 polymer ?
#
loop_
_entity_poly.entity_id
_entity_poly.type
_entity_poly.pdbx_seq_one_letter_code
_entity_poly.pdbx_strand_id
1 'polypeptide(L)'
;MRIMAATSLVTLLTFAIWAQRGQAPAGAPAAPAITGSEVAAMIAKSPSDKNALGQRMLQLGTYNVNMEHRVMGQAAAVHEKEAELFYVIDGAGTIVTGGKLVEEKRTNDANLSGTSIQGGVSKRISKGDWIMVPEGVPHQIPTVEGALTVMSLHLPR
;
A
#
# COMPACT_ATOMS: atom_id res chain seq x y z
N MET A 1 -23.18 11.60 86.75
CA MET A 1 -21.82 11.03 86.63
C MET A 1 -21.85 9.92 85.60
N ARG A 2 -21.20 10.19 84.46
CA ARG A 2 -20.51 9.26 83.54
C ARG A 2 -21.24 8.08 82.82
N ILE A 3 -21.33 8.23 81.47
CA ILE A 3 -20.92 7.31 80.35
C ILE A 3 -21.72 5.98 80.23
N MET A 4 -22.20 5.41 79.11
CA MET A 4 -21.88 5.32 77.66
C MET A 4 -23.20 5.14 76.86
N ALA A 5 -23.51 5.93 75.82
CA ALA A 5 -23.08 5.80 74.42
C ALA A 5 -23.36 4.41 73.79
N ALA A 6 -24.57 4.23 73.28
CA ALA A 6 -24.95 3.13 72.40
C ALA A 6 -24.93 3.62 70.95
N THR A 7 -23.88 3.27 70.22
CA THR A 7 -23.86 3.39 68.76
C THR A 7 -22.87 2.37 68.20
N SER A 8 -23.39 1.30 67.61
CA SER A 8 -22.61 0.50 66.67
C SER A 8 -23.42 0.46 65.39
N LEU A 9 -23.13 1.47 64.58
CA LEU A 9 -23.55 1.63 63.20
C LEU A 9 -22.90 0.50 62.40
N VAL A 10 -23.70 -0.42 61.87
CA VAL A 10 -23.26 -1.43 60.91
C VAL A 10 -22.92 -0.70 59.61
N THR A 11 -21.66 -0.31 59.44
CA THR A 11 -21.16 0.27 58.20
C THR A 11 -21.00 -0.82 57.15
N LEU A 12 -21.73 -0.63 56.05
CA LEU A 12 -21.74 -1.49 54.87
C LEU A 12 -20.33 -1.76 54.33
N LEU A 13 -19.91 -3.03 54.33
CA LEU A 13 -18.83 -3.54 53.51
C LEU A 13 -19.29 -3.65 52.04
N THR A 14 -19.32 -2.54 51.30
CA THR A 14 -19.60 -2.56 49.85
C THR A 14 -18.49 -1.96 48.99
N PHE A 15 -17.34 -1.62 49.57
CA PHE A 15 -16.24 -0.96 48.84
C PHE A 15 -15.22 -1.90 48.17
N ALA A 16 -15.50 -3.20 48.00
CA ALA A 16 -14.49 -4.15 47.48
C ALA A 16 -14.68 -4.56 45.99
N ILE A 17 -15.73 -4.13 45.29
CA ILE A 17 -16.01 -4.66 43.93
C ILE A 17 -15.32 -3.84 42.81
N TRP A 18 -14.84 -2.62 43.09
CA TRP A 18 -14.20 -1.79 42.06
C TRP A 18 -12.72 -2.11 41.80
N ALA A 19 -12.07 -2.89 42.66
CA ALA A 19 -10.62 -3.15 42.57
C ALA A 19 -10.22 -4.33 41.65
N GLN A 20 -11.18 -5.03 41.04
CA GLN A 20 -10.92 -6.23 40.23
C GLN A 20 -11.35 -6.16 38.76
N ARG A 21 -11.63 -4.97 38.22
CA ARG A 21 -11.54 -4.80 36.76
C ARG A 21 -10.07 -4.76 36.37
N GLY A 22 -9.45 -5.94 36.31
CA GLY A 22 -8.20 -6.11 35.58
C GLY A 22 -8.40 -5.54 34.17
N GLN A 23 -7.45 -4.73 33.72
CA GLN A 23 -7.37 -4.35 32.30
C GLN A 23 -7.51 -5.65 31.50
N ALA A 24 -8.57 -5.77 30.69
CA ALA A 24 -8.61 -6.85 29.70
C ALA A 24 -7.30 -6.74 28.90
N PRO A 25 -6.58 -7.85 28.66
CA PRO A 25 -5.39 -7.79 27.83
C PRO A 25 -5.80 -7.13 26.52
N ALA A 26 -5.11 -6.04 26.16
CA ALA A 26 -5.29 -5.43 24.85
C ALA A 26 -5.14 -6.56 23.82
N GLY A 27 -6.21 -6.82 23.05
CA GLY A 27 -6.18 -7.89 22.05
C GLY A 27 -4.97 -7.70 21.15
N ALA A 28 -4.35 -8.82 20.73
CA ALA A 28 -3.23 -8.77 19.80
C ALA A 28 -3.61 -7.90 18.59
N PRO A 29 -2.70 -7.06 18.08
CA PRO A 29 -3.00 -6.20 16.95
C PRO A 29 -3.43 -7.05 15.74
N ALA A 30 -4.56 -6.69 15.12
CA ALA A 30 -5.02 -7.34 13.90
C ALA A 30 -4.13 -6.96 12.71
N ALA A 31 -3.88 -7.90 11.80
CA ALA A 31 -3.15 -7.63 10.57
C ALA A 31 -3.97 -6.70 9.65
N PRO A 32 -3.35 -5.71 8.98
CA PRO A 32 -4.01 -4.96 7.92
C PRO A 32 -4.51 -5.91 6.82
N ALA A 33 -5.73 -5.70 6.37
CA ALA A 33 -6.34 -6.48 5.30
C ALA A 33 -7.16 -5.57 4.39
N ILE A 34 -7.24 -5.94 3.12
CA ILE A 34 -8.13 -5.34 2.13
C ILE A 34 -8.83 -6.46 1.37
N THR A 35 -10.15 -6.40 1.31
CA THR A 35 -10.99 -7.39 0.65
C THR A 35 -11.08 -7.12 -0.85
N GLY A 36 -11.41 -8.15 -1.63
CA GLY A 36 -11.65 -7.97 -3.07
C GLY A 36 -12.74 -6.94 -3.38
N SER A 37 -13.78 -6.83 -2.54
CA SER A 37 -14.82 -5.82 -2.67
C SER A 37 -14.31 -4.39 -2.43
N GLU A 38 -13.39 -4.19 -1.49
CA GLU A 38 -12.78 -2.88 -1.24
C GLU A 38 -11.87 -2.49 -2.41
N VAL A 39 -11.09 -3.43 -2.94
CA VAL A 39 -10.28 -3.21 -4.16
C VAL A 39 -11.18 -2.86 -5.35
N ALA A 40 -12.27 -3.60 -5.56
CA ALA A 40 -13.23 -3.29 -6.63
C ALA A 40 -13.85 -1.89 -6.46
N ALA A 41 -14.15 -1.47 -5.23
CA ALA A 41 -14.64 -0.13 -4.95
C ALA A 41 -13.58 0.96 -5.22
N MET A 42 -12.29 0.69 -4.97
CA MET A 42 -11.21 1.60 -5.35
C MET A 42 -11.09 1.75 -6.87
N ILE A 43 -11.21 0.66 -7.62
CA ILE A 43 -11.21 0.68 -9.09
C ILE A 43 -12.40 1.49 -9.61
N ALA A 44 -13.61 1.23 -9.10
CA ALA A 44 -14.81 1.95 -9.51
C ALA A 44 -14.76 3.45 -9.23
N LYS A 45 -13.97 3.89 -8.24
CA LYS A 45 -13.73 5.31 -7.93
C LYS A 45 -12.59 5.93 -8.75
N SER A 46 -11.82 5.14 -9.49
CA SER A 46 -10.69 5.65 -10.23
C SER A 46 -11.16 6.50 -11.42
N PRO A 47 -10.46 7.60 -11.72
CA PRO A 47 -10.81 8.47 -12.85
C PRO A 47 -10.59 7.75 -14.18
N SER A 48 -11.47 8.01 -15.15
CA SER A 48 -11.39 7.45 -16.51
C SER A 48 -10.61 8.33 -17.50
N ASP A 49 -10.28 9.57 -17.12
CA ASP A 49 -9.68 10.59 -17.98
C ASP A 49 -8.21 10.90 -17.67
N LYS A 50 -7.68 10.36 -16.57
CA LYS A 50 -6.29 10.53 -16.13
C LYS A 50 -5.82 9.34 -15.31
N ASN A 51 -4.50 9.16 -15.21
CA ASN A 51 -3.93 8.16 -14.32
C ASN A 51 -4.16 8.55 -12.84
N ALA A 52 -4.43 7.56 -12.01
CA ALA A 52 -4.44 7.66 -10.55
C ALA A 52 -3.39 6.69 -9.98
N LEU A 53 -2.22 7.24 -9.63
CA LEU A 53 -1.08 6.48 -9.14
C LEU A 53 -0.99 6.55 -7.61
N GLY A 54 -0.37 5.56 -6.99
CA GLY A 54 -0.03 5.59 -5.55
C GLY A 54 -1.23 5.54 -4.58
N GLN A 55 -2.37 4.98 -5.00
CA GLN A 55 -3.55 4.85 -4.13
C GLN A 55 -3.29 3.77 -3.06
N ARG A 56 -3.10 4.15 -1.79
CA ARG A 56 -2.73 3.20 -0.73
C ARG A 56 -3.78 2.10 -0.53
N MET A 57 -3.38 0.84 -0.65
CA MET A 57 -4.20 -0.34 -0.33
C MET A 57 -3.88 -0.87 1.07
N LEU A 58 -2.59 -1.11 1.36
CA LEU A 58 -2.09 -1.61 2.64
C LEU A 58 -0.78 -0.91 3.01
N GLN A 59 -0.49 -0.82 4.30
CA GLN A 59 0.77 -0.32 4.81
C GLN A 59 1.29 -1.18 5.96
N LEU A 60 2.58 -1.47 5.96
CA LEU A 60 3.29 -2.07 7.08
C LEU A 60 4.66 -1.39 7.23
N GLY A 61 4.80 -0.52 8.22
CA GLY A 61 6.03 0.28 8.39
C GLY A 61 6.34 1.09 7.12
N THR A 62 7.48 0.82 6.50
CA THR A 62 7.93 1.45 5.25
C THR A 62 7.33 0.81 4.00
N TYR A 63 6.76 -0.39 4.09
CA TYR A 63 6.15 -1.07 2.95
C TYR A 63 4.77 -0.49 2.65
N ASN A 64 4.60 -0.05 1.41
CA ASN A 64 3.34 0.49 0.91
C ASN A 64 2.89 -0.36 -0.26
N VAL A 65 1.77 -1.06 -0.08
CA VAL A 65 1.07 -1.71 -1.19
C VAL A 65 0.12 -0.66 -1.75
N ASN A 66 0.38 -0.21 -2.97
CA ASN A 66 -0.41 0.80 -3.63
C ASN A 66 -1.15 0.19 -4.82
N MET A 67 -2.26 0.82 -5.20
CA MET A 67 -2.95 0.61 -6.46
C MET A 67 -2.60 1.75 -7.40
N GLU A 68 -2.37 1.40 -8.66
CA GLU A 68 -2.24 2.35 -9.74
C GLU A 68 -3.28 2.02 -10.80
N HIS A 69 -4.12 3.00 -11.11
CA HIS A 69 -5.06 2.94 -12.21
C HIS A 69 -4.55 3.82 -13.35
N ARG A 70 -4.35 3.21 -14.52
CA ARG A 70 -3.76 3.84 -15.70
C ARG A 70 -4.73 3.76 -16.88
N VAL A 71 -5.02 4.91 -17.46
CA VAL A 71 -5.77 5.07 -18.73
C VAL A 71 -4.89 5.54 -19.87
N MET A 72 -3.62 5.86 -19.57
CA MET A 72 -2.59 6.20 -20.54
C MET A 72 -1.19 5.84 -20.02
N GLY A 73 -0.20 5.85 -20.91
CA GLY A 73 1.20 5.64 -20.54
C GLY A 73 1.75 6.74 -19.64
N GLN A 74 2.93 6.47 -19.07
CA GLN A 74 3.66 7.43 -18.24
C GLN A 74 5.16 7.39 -18.50
N ALA A 75 5.90 8.32 -17.92
CA ALA A 75 7.35 8.37 -18.01
C ALA A 75 7.99 7.07 -17.51
N ALA A 76 9.13 6.72 -18.11
CA ALA A 76 9.96 5.61 -17.63
C ALA A 76 10.62 5.99 -16.30
N ALA A 77 10.88 4.99 -15.47
CA ALA A 77 11.47 5.15 -14.16
C ALA A 77 12.61 4.15 -13.92
N VAL A 78 13.55 4.54 -13.07
CA VAL A 78 14.55 3.66 -12.45
C VAL A 78 14.55 3.97 -10.96
N HIS A 79 14.38 2.93 -10.15
CA HIS A 79 14.53 2.96 -8.71
C HIS A 79 15.89 2.36 -8.34
N GLU A 80 16.84 3.15 -7.85
CA GLU A 80 18.23 2.69 -7.65
C GLU A 80 18.42 1.90 -6.33
N LYS A 81 17.44 1.97 -5.43
CA LYS A 81 17.50 1.39 -4.07
C LYS A 81 16.33 0.48 -3.74
N GLU A 82 15.40 0.31 -4.67
CA GLU A 82 14.18 -0.45 -4.46
C GLU A 82 13.91 -1.29 -5.70
N ALA A 83 13.62 -2.56 -5.48
CA ALA A 83 12.91 -3.36 -6.49
C ALA A 83 11.42 -2.98 -6.45
N GLU A 84 10.70 -3.25 -7.53
CA GLU A 84 9.26 -3.00 -7.59
C GLU A 84 8.51 -4.25 -8.08
N LEU A 85 7.53 -4.65 -7.28
CA LEU A 85 6.63 -5.75 -7.61
C LEU A 85 5.31 -5.19 -8.13
N PHE A 86 4.94 -5.57 -9.34
CA PHE A 86 3.61 -5.34 -9.90
C PHE A 86 2.80 -6.63 -9.93
N TYR A 87 1.50 -6.51 -9.62
CA TYR A 87 0.49 -7.51 -9.92
C TYR A 87 -0.66 -6.85 -10.69
N VAL A 88 -1.08 -7.42 -11.81
CA VAL A 88 -2.18 -6.88 -12.59
C VAL A 88 -3.52 -7.32 -11.98
N ILE A 89 -4.20 -6.38 -11.35
CA ILE A 89 -5.51 -6.60 -10.73
C ILE A 89 -6.60 -6.70 -11.80
N ASP A 90 -6.56 -5.80 -12.79
CA ASP A 90 -7.58 -5.73 -13.84
C ASP A 90 -7.05 -5.02 -15.10
N GLY A 91 -7.67 -5.31 -16.25
CA GLY A 91 -7.28 -4.72 -17.53
C GLY A 91 -6.03 -5.32 -18.17
N ALA A 92 -5.45 -4.59 -19.11
CA ALA A 92 -4.27 -5.00 -19.86
C ALA A 92 -3.45 -3.82 -20.41
N GLY A 93 -2.18 -4.08 -20.73
CA GLY A 93 -1.28 -3.11 -21.33
C GLY A 93 0.04 -3.74 -21.73
N THR A 94 1.04 -2.93 -22.04
CA THR A 94 2.40 -3.39 -22.32
C THR A 94 3.36 -2.78 -21.32
N ILE A 95 4.20 -3.60 -20.69
CA ILE A 95 5.34 -3.15 -19.90
C ILE A 95 6.62 -3.31 -20.71
N VAL A 96 7.53 -2.36 -20.56
CA VAL A 96 8.89 -2.38 -21.09
C VAL A 96 9.84 -2.39 -19.90
N THR A 97 10.82 -3.29 -19.91
CA THR A 97 11.84 -3.39 -18.85
C THR A 97 13.24 -3.55 -19.43
N GLY A 98 14.27 -3.16 -18.67
CA GLY A 98 15.67 -3.21 -19.11
C GLY A 98 16.04 -2.04 -20.02
N GLY A 99 17.08 -2.20 -20.84
CA GLY A 99 17.53 -1.14 -21.75
C GLY A 99 18.10 0.08 -21.03
N LYS A 100 17.90 1.26 -21.62
CA LYS A 100 18.38 2.56 -21.11
C LYS A 100 17.28 3.62 -21.17
N LEU A 101 17.25 4.51 -20.18
CA LEU A 101 16.36 5.68 -20.21
C LEU A 101 16.75 6.61 -21.36
N VAL A 102 15.73 7.10 -22.06
CA VAL A 102 15.86 8.20 -23.03
C VAL A 102 15.56 9.51 -22.31
N GLU A 103 16.40 10.53 -22.54
CA GLU A 103 16.31 11.84 -21.84
C GLU A 103 16.29 11.68 -20.31
N GLU A 104 17.26 10.91 -19.82
CA GLU A 104 17.41 10.63 -18.40
C GLU A 104 17.54 11.91 -17.57
N LYS A 105 16.80 11.95 -16.47
CA LYS A 105 16.92 12.97 -15.43
C LYS A 105 16.86 12.34 -14.05
N ARG A 106 17.67 12.85 -13.14
CA ARG A 106 17.58 12.58 -11.70
C ARG A 106 16.30 13.24 -11.17
N THR A 107 15.46 12.49 -10.44
CA THR A 107 14.25 13.03 -9.81
C THR A 107 14.44 13.23 -8.30
N ASN A 108 15.32 12.46 -7.68
CA ASN A 108 15.82 12.62 -6.31
C ASN A 108 17.10 11.77 -6.14
N ASP A 109 17.63 11.67 -4.91
CA ASP A 109 18.89 10.98 -4.60
C ASP A 109 18.95 9.48 -4.96
N ALA A 110 17.80 8.83 -5.19
CA ALA A 110 17.70 7.39 -5.44
C ALA A 110 16.89 7.02 -6.69
N ASN A 111 16.44 8.01 -7.47
CA ASN A 111 15.50 7.77 -8.56
C ASN A 111 15.85 8.56 -9.82
N LEU A 112 15.65 7.91 -10.96
CA LEU A 112 15.74 8.53 -12.27
C LEU A 112 14.42 8.39 -13.03
N SER A 113 14.23 9.26 -14.00
CA SER A 113 13.13 9.18 -14.95
C SER A 113 13.60 9.51 -16.35
N GLY A 114 12.89 9.02 -17.36
CA GLY A 114 13.12 9.33 -18.77
C GLY A 114 11.80 9.37 -19.53
N THR A 115 11.83 9.88 -20.76
CA THR A 115 10.63 9.93 -21.61
C THR A 115 10.22 8.55 -22.13
N SER A 116 11.19 7.65 -22.33
CA SER A 116 10.98 6.28 -22.78
C SER A 116 12.17 5.37 -22.43
N ILE A 117 12.12 4.12 -22.88
CA ILE A 117 13.21 3.14 -22.78
C ILE A 117 13.69 2.73 -24.17
N GLN A 118 14.99 2.84 -24.41
CA GLN A 118 15.65 2.32 -25.60
C GLN A 118 16.26 0.94 -25.33
N GLY A 119 15.99 -0.03 -26.22
CA GLY A 119 16.57 -1.37 -26.14
C GLY A 119 16.02 -2.25 -25.01
N GLY A 120 14.87 -1.88 -24.43
CA GLY A 120 14.16 -2.69 -23.44
C GLY A 120 13.38 -3.85 -24.06
N VAL A 121 12.95 -4.79 -23.22
CA VAL A 121 12.09 -5.90 -23.59
C VAL A 121 10.64 -5.52 -23.33
N SER A 122 9.83 -5.53 -24.39
CA SER A 122 8.38 -5.31 -24.32
C SER A 122 7.64 -6.62 -24.05
N LYS A 123 6.71 -6.59 -23.11
CA LYS A 123 5.81 -7.70 -22.80
C LYS A 123 4.40 -7.19 -22.58
N ARG A 124 3.43 -7.80 -23.28
CA ARG A 124 2.01 -7.58 -22.97
C ARG A 124 1.69 -8.22 -21.63
N ILE A 125 0.98 -7.50 -20.77
CA ILE A 125 0.54 -7.93 -19.44
C ILE A 125 -0.97 -7.74 -19.30
N SER A 126 -1.60 -8.60 -18.51
CA SER A 126 -3.04 -8.58 -18.25
C SER A 126 -3.36 -9.18 -16.89
N LYS A 127 -4.63 -9.06 -16.48
CA LYS A 127 -5.14 -9.59 -15.22
C LYS A 127 -4.54 -10.94 -14.84
N GLY A 128 -3.98 -11.00 -13.63
CA GLY A 128 -3.33 -12.20 -13.09
C GLY A 128 -1.81 -12.25 -13.29
N ASP A 129 -1.25 -11.41 -14.17
CA ASP A 129 0.19 -11.36 -14.40
C ASP A 129 0.94 -10.70 -13.24
N TRP A 130 2.15 -11.19 -13.01
CA TRP A 130 3.10 -10.67 -12.03
C TRP A 130 4.37 -10.21 -12.71
N ILE A 131 4.92 -9.08 -12.25
CA ILE A 131 6.18 -8.53 -12.75
C ILE A 131 7.03 -8.12 -11.57
N MET A 132 8.25 -8.66 -11.49
CA MET A 132 9.27 -8.18 -10.57
C MET A 132 10.29 -7.38 -11.38
N VAL A 133 10.47 -6.11 -11.02
CA VAL A 133 11.50 -5.24 -11.59
C VAL A 133 12.60 -5.07 -10.54
N PRO A 134 13.82 -5.60 -10.78
CA PRO A 134 14.94 -5.38 -9.87
C PRO A 134 15.34 -3.90 -9.76
N GLU A 135 16.00 -3.54 -8.66
CA GLU A 135 16.62 -2.24 -8.48
C GLU A 135 17.58 -1.90 -9.63
N GLY A 136 17.60 -0.64 -10.05
CA GLY A 136 18.44 -0.16 -11.16
C GLY A 136 17.95 -0.55 -12.56
N VAL A 137 16.86 -1.31 -12.70
CA VAL A 137 16.31 -1.69 -14.00
C VAL A 137 15.30 -0.65 -14.49
N PRO A 138 15.51 -0.04 -15.67
CA PRO A 138 14.51 0.85 -16.26
C PRO A 138 13.22 0.08 -16.53
N HIS A 139 12.09 0.69 -16.18
CA HIS A 139 10.78 0.14 -16.47
C HIS A 139 9.76 1.23 -16.82
N GLN A 140 8.78 0.85 -17.64
CA GLN A 140 7.73 1.74 -18.13
C GLN A 140 6.52 0.91 -18.53
N ILE A 141 5.30 1.40 -18.30
CA ILE A 141 4.10 0.89 -18.99
C ILE A 141 3.69 1.97 -19.99
N PRO A 142 4.22 1.96 -21.22
CA PRO A 142 3.98 3.02 -22.20
C PRO A 142 2.57 2.97 -22.81
N THR A 143 1.91 1.81 -22.80
CA THR A 143 0.58 1.64 -23.41
C THR A 143 -0.35 0.84 -22.51
N VAL A 144 -1.63 1.22 -22.54
CA VAL A 144 -2.73 0.51 -21.88
C VAL A 144 -3.85 0.24 -22.88
N GLU A 145 -4.54 -0.88 -22.70
CA GLU A 145 -5.67 -1.30 -23.55
C GLU A 145 -6.99 -0.88 -22.89
N GLY A 146 -7.33 0.40 -23.04
CA GLY A 146 -8.47 1.03 -22.37
C GLY A 146 -8.13 1.47 -20.95
N ALA A 147 -7.99 0.51 -20.03
CA ALA A 147 -7.54 0.76 -18.67
C ALA A 147 -6.71 -0.41 -18.14
N LEU A 148 -5.80 -0.10 -17.22
CA LEU A 148 -4.96 -1.07 -16.52
C LEU A 148 -4.89 -0.69 -15.04
N THR A 149 -5.28 -1.62 -14.17
CA THR A 149 -5.10 -1.49 -12.72
C THR A 149 -4.05 -2.47 -12.25
N VAL A 150 -3.00 -1.96 -11.62
CA VAL A 150 -1.94 -2.77 -11.00
C VAL A 150 -1.85 -2.48 -9.51
N MET A 151 -1.52 -3.51 -8.73
CA MET A 151 -0.89 -3.32 -7.43
C MET A 151 0.60 -3.07 -7.66
N SER A 152 1.19 -2.11 -6.96
CA SER A 152 2.63 -1.89 -6.89
C SER A 152 3.12 -1.92 -5.44
N LEU A 153 4.31 -2.51 -5.23
CA LEU A 153 5.02 -2.52 -3.96
C LEU A 153 6.51 -2.33 -4.20
N HIS A 154 7.06 -1.23 -3.66
CA HIS A 154 8.49 -0.99 -3.58
C HIS A 154 9.12 -1.80 -2.44
N LEU A 155 10.23 -2.47 -2.74
CA LEU A 155 10.96 -3.37 -1.86
C LEU A 155 12.40 -2.86 -1.70
N PRO A 156 12.77 -2.30 -0.53
CA PRO A 156 14.14 -1.83 -0.29
C PRO A 156 15.18 -2.94 -0.45
N ARG A 157 16.35 -2.60 -1.02
CA ARG A 157 17.44 -3.52 -1.35
C ARG A 157 18.80 -3.03 -0.85
#